data_AF-A0A9W4X505-F1
#
_entry.id   AF-A0A9W4X505-F1
#
_cell.length_a   1.000
_cell.length_b   1.000
_cell.length_c   1.000
_cell.angle_alpha   90.00
_cell.angle_beta   90.00
_cell.angle_gamma   90.00
#
_symmetry.space_group_name_H-M   'P 1'
#
loop_
_entity.id
_entity.type
_entity.pdbx_description
1 polymer ?
#
loop_
_entity_poly.entity_id
_entity_poly.type
_entity_poly.pdbx_seq_one_letter_code
_entity_poly.pdbx_strand_id
1 'polypeptide(L)'
;MITPLLIIVLVLGIVLYFFLQHPKFGKAPSGERLALIQKSPQFKNGKFENQNFTPELVEGYGYSKVLYDFLIKKVDRKIPSDLIPSVKTNLLALSPEKDALVWFGHSSYFIQLEGKRFLIDPVFSGNVSPVPGTAKAFKGTDIYTVEDLPEIDYLLITHDHYDHLDYETIMQLKLKTRKVICSLGVGSHFEFWGFANENIIEKDWFEKIELDQNLTLYTTPSRHFSGRSFKRCNTLWSSFVLEARDFKMYLGGDSGYDTHFKEIGTQFGPFDIALIDNGQYNPAWKYIHNLPEDVIKAMQDLNAKRVFPVHSSKFSLAPHSWDEPLKKVTELNDLSGNPIPLITPMIGELVELKNEKQLFQQWWKGIK
;
A
#
# COMPACT_ATOMS: atom_id res chain seq x y z
N MET A 1 13.06 -10.51 -46.52
CA MET A 1 12.37 -9.64 -45.54
C MET A 1 11.77 -10.38 -44.33
N ILE A 2 11.45 -11.68 -44.42
CA ILE A 2 10.89 -12.45 -43.29
C ILE A 2 11.97 -12.81 -42.23
N THR A 3 13.20 -13.08 -42.66
CA THR A 3 14.30 -13.49 -41.77
C THR A 3 14.70 -12.41 -40.74
N PRO A 4 14.84 -11.11 -41.07
CA PRO A 4 15.15 -10.08 -40.09
C PRO A 4 14.06 -9.87 -39.04
N LEU A 5 12.78 -9.95 -39.44
CA LEU A 5 11.65 -9.82 -38.51
C LEU A 5 11.62 -10.98 -37.50
N LEU A 6 11.84 -12.21 -37.97
CA LEU A 6 11.93 -13.39 -37.09
C LEU A 6 13.09 -13.27 -36.10
N ILE A 7 14.25 -12.77 -36.54
CA ILE A 7 15.39 -12.52 -35.65
C ILE A 7 15.04 -11.47 -34.60
N ILE A 8 14.37 -10.37 -34.97
CA ILE A 8 13.95 -9.34 -34.02
C ILE A 8 12.99 -9.91 -32.98
N VAL A 9 11.96 -10.65 -33.40
CA VAL A 9 10.99 -11.27 -32.49
C VAL A 9 11.68 -12.26 -31.54
N LEU A 10 12.61 -13.07 -32.05
CA LEU A 10 13.39 -14.00 -31.22
C LEU A 10 14.24 -13.26 -30.18
N VAL A 11 14.96 -12.20 -30.60
CA VAL A 11 15.79 -11.39 -29.69
C VAL A 11 14.91 -10.72 -28.62
N LEU A 12 13.78 -10.14 -28.99
CA LEU A 12 12.84 -9.54 -28.03
C LEU A 12 12.29 -10.59 -27.06
N GLY A 13 11.97 -11.79 -27.53
CA GLY A 13 11.54 -12.90 -26.69
C GLY A 13 12.61 -13.35 -25.69
N ILE A 14 13.88 -13.42 -26.11
CA ILE A 14 15.01 -13.77 -25.24
C ILE A 14 15.24 -12.67 -24.18
N VAL A 15 15.23 -11.40 -24.60
CA VAL A 15 15.37 -10.26 -23.67
C VAL A 15 14.25 -10.25 -22.63
N LEU A 16 13.01 -10.44 -23.08
CA LEU A 16 11.85 -10.53 -22.19
C LEU A 16 11.97 -11.72 -21.23
N TYR A 17 12.42 -12.88 -21.72
CA TYR A 17 12.63 -14.07 -20.88
C TYR A 17 13.61 -13.80 -19.75
N PHE A 18 14.81 -13.27 -20.06
CA PHE A 18 15.82 -12.95 -19.04
C PHE A 18 15.39 -11.83 -18.11
N PHE A 19 14.66 -10.83 -18.63
CA PHE A 19 14.08 -9.77 -17.82
C PHE A 19 13.13 -10.35 -16.75
N LEU A 20 12.25 -11.27 -17.14
CA LEU A 20 11.31 -11.94 -16.23
C LEU A 20 11.97 -12.93 -15.25
N GLN A 21 13.24 -13.31 -15.46
CA GLN A 21 14.00 -14.10 -14.48
C GLN A 21 14.54 -13.24 -13.31
N HIS A 22 14.42 -11.91 -13.37
CA HIS A 22 14.92 -11.06 -12.31
C HIS A 22 14.17 -11.34 -10.98
N PRO A 23 14.87 -11.50 -9.83
CA PRO A 23 14.22 -11.89 -8.56
C PRO A 23 13.09 -10.95 -8.09
N LYS A 24 13.09 -9.69 -8.53
CA LYS A 24 12.05 -8.70 -8.22
C LYS A 24 10.64 -9.09 -8.66
N PHE A 25 10.51 -9.97 -9.66
CA PHE A 25 9.22 -10.53 -10.07
C PHE A 25 8.63 -11.50 -9.03
N GLY A 26 9.43 -11.89 -8.02
CA GLY A 26 9.02 -12.85 -7.01
C GLY A 26 8.84 -14.25 -7.60
N LYS A 27 8.04 -15.06 -6.91
CA LYS A 27 7.72 -16.42 -7.31
C LYS A 27 6.26 -16.70 -7.03
N ALA A 28 5.55 -17.29 -7.99
CA ALA A 28 4.16 -17.69 -7.77
C ALA A 28 4.07 -18.80 -6.70
N PRO A 29 2.99 -18.85 -5.91
CA PRO A 29 2.77 -19.93 -4.95
C PRO A 29 2.77 -21.30 -5.63
N SER A 30 3.41 -22.29 -4.98
CA SER A 30 3.53 -23.67 -5.44
C SER A 30 3.56 -24.62 -4.23
N GLY A 31 3.41 -25.93 -4.46
CA GLY A 31 3.55 -26.94 -3.40
C GLY A 31 2.58 -26.74 -2.24
N GLU A 32 3.08 -26.85 -1.01
CA GLU A 32 2.27 -26.72 0.22
C GLU A 32 1.55 -25.38 0.31
N ARG A 33 2.19 -24.27 -0.09
CA ARG A 33 1.55 -22.95 -0.08
C ARG A 33 0.41 -22.86 -1.08
N LEU A 34 0.54 -23.46 -2.27
CA LEU A 34 -0.57 -23.52 -3.22
C LEU A 34 -1.72 -24.37 -2.67
N ALA A 35 -1.42 -25.49 -2.00
CA ALA A 35 -2.44 -26.31 -1.34
C ALA A 35 -3.15 -25.56 -0.20
N LEU A 36 -2.46 -24.67 0.52
CA LEU A 36 -3.06 -23.78 1.51
C LEU A 36 -3.99 -22.74 0.85
N ILE A 37 -3.52 -22.08 -0.20
CA ILE A 37 -4.32 -21.11 -0.97
C ILE A 37 -5.60 -21.75 -1.52
N GLN A 38 -5.53 -22.97 -2.04
CA GLN A 38 -6.69 -23.68 -2.57
C GLN A 38 -7.78 -24.00 -1.53
N LYS A 39 -7.48 -23.90 -0.23
CA LYS A 39 -8.46 -24.03 0.86
C LYS A 39 -9.14 -22.72 1.20
N SER A 40 -8.61 -21.58 0.73
CA SER A 40 -9.22 -20.27 0.96
C SER A 40 -10.61 -20.21 0.34
N PRO A 41 -11.64 -19.73 1.06
CA PRO A 41 -12.94 -19.45 0.47
C PRO A 41 -12.89 -18.36 -0.61
N GLN A 42 -11.83 -17.54 -0.64
CA GLN A 42 -11.67 -16.44 -1.60
C GLN A 42 -10.93 -16.87 -2.87
N PHE A 43 -10.33 -18.07 -2.87
CA PHE A 43 -9.64 -18.62 -4.03
C PHE A 43 -10.57 -19.49 -4.87
N LYS A 44 -11.03 -18.95 -6.00
CA LYS A 44 -11.98 -19.60 -6.93
C LYS A 44 -11.46 -19.54 -8.35
N ASN A 45 -11.75 -20.55 -9.15
CA ASN A 45 -11.41 -20.56 -10.58
C ASN A 45 -9.91 -20.29 -10.88
N GLY A 46 -9.02 -20.70 -9.98
CA GLY A 46 -7.57 -20.55 -10.13
C GLY A 46 -7.02 -19.16 -9.78
N LYS A 47 -7.82 -18.29 -9.16
CA LYS A 47 -7.44 -16.95 -8.70
C LYS A 47 -8.18 -16.54 -7.42
N PHE A 48 -7.69 -15.53 -6.73
CA PHE A 48 -8.43 -14.84 -5.68
C PHE A 48 -9.51 -13.94 -6.29
N GLU A 49 -10.67 -13.86 -5.63
CA GLU A 49 -11.81 -13.03 -6.03
C GLU A 49 -12.22 -12.11 -4.87
N ASN A 50 -12.71 -10.91 -5.20
CA ASN A 50 -13.28 -9.98 -4.23
C ASN A 50 -14.64 -10.48 -3.71
N GLN A 51 -15.10 -9.96 -2.57
CA GLN A 51 -16.43 -10.30 -2.01
C GLN A 51 -17.56 -10.02 -3.01
N ASN A 52 -17.49 -8.87 -3.69
CA ASN A 52 -18.39 -8.51 -4.78
C ASN A 52 -17.67 -8.47 -6.13
N PHE A 53 -18.45 -8.60 -7.22
CA PHE A 53 -17.92 -8.55 -8.58
C PHE A 53 -17.08 -7.29 -8.80
N THR A 54 -15.83 -7.49 -9.23
CA THR A 54 -14.83 -6.44 -9.33
C THR A 54 -14.04 -6.62 -10.62
N PRO A 55 -14.47 -5.98 -11.71
CA PRO A 55 -13.66 -5.89 -12.91
C PRO A 55 -12.56 -4.85 -12.67
N GLU A 56 -11.34 -5.15 -13.12
CA GLU A 56 -10.18 -4.26 -12.93
C GLU A 56 -10.36 -2.94 -13.71
N LEU A 57 -11.03 -3.01 -14.86
CA LEU A 57 -11.53 -1.85 -15.57
C LEU A 57 -13.06 -1.83 -15.54
N VAL A 58 -13.63 -0.65 -15.31
CA VAL A 58 -15.07 -0.43 -15.40
C VAL A 58 -15.56 -0.72 -16.82
N GLU A 59 -16.79 -1.21 -16.93
CA GLU A 59 -17.44 -1.48 -18.21
C GLU A 59 -17.36 -0.27 -19.15
N GLY A 60 -17.03 -0.53 -20.42
CA GLY A 60 -16.81 0.51 -21.44
C GLY A 60 -15.38 1.07 -21.50
N TYR A 61 -14.52 0.78 -20.53
CA TYR A 61 -13.09 1.11 -20.61
C TYR A 61 -12.29 -0.06 -21.22
N GLY A 62 -11.40 0.27 -22.16
CA GLY A 62 -10.46 -0.68 -22.75
C GLY A 62 -9.01 -0.38 -22.35
N TYR A 63 -8.21 -1.42 -22.15
CA TYR A 63 -6.78 -1.29 -21.82
C TYR A 63 -5.99 -0.40 -22.79
N SER A 64 -6.31 -0.46 -24.08
CA SER A 64 -5.69 0.40 -25.10
C SER A 64 -5.97 1.88 -24.90
N LYS A 65 -7.22 2.23 -24.52
CA LYS A 65 -7.62 3.60 -24.21
C LYS A 65 -6.93 4.09 -22.93
N VAL A 66 -6.87 3.26 -21.89
CA VAL A 66 -6.16 3.59 -20.65
C VAL A 66 -4.68 3.85 -20.94
N LEU A 67 -4.02 2.96 -21.68
CA LEU A 67 -2.62 3.15 -22.08
C LEU A 67 -2.43 4.43 -22.92
N TYR A 68 -3.32 4.68 -23.88
CA TYR A 68 -3.30 5.91 -24.67
C TYR A 68 -3.43 7.15 -23.77
N ASP A 69 -4.38 7.15 -22.83
CA ASP A 69 -4.57 8.26 -21.90
C ASP A 69 -3.34 8.44 -21.01
N PHE A 70 -2.70 7.37 -20.55
CA PHE A 70 -1.46 7.47 -19.76
C PHE A 70 -0.29 8.08 -20.52
N LEU A 71 -0.15 7.77 -21.82
CA LEU A 71 0.98 8.20 -22.64
C LEU A 71 0.77 9.57 -23.30
N ILE A 72 -0.47 9.88 -23.68
CA ILE A 72 -0.79 11.02 -24.56
C ILE A 72 -1.57 12.10 -23.82
N LYS A 73 -2.43 11.75 -22.86
CA LYS A 73 -3.24 12.76 -22.16
C LYS A 73 -2.34 13.59 -21.25
N LYS A 74 -2.25 14.89 -21.56
CA LYS A 74 -1.56 15.84 -20.70
C LYS A 74 -2.38 16.05 -19.44
N VAL A 75 -1.81 15.68 -18.30
CA VAL A 75 -2.37 15.95 -16.97
C VAL A 75 -1.57 17.09 -16.39
N ASP A 76 -2.25 18.19 -16.06
CA ASP A 76 -1.61 19.34 -15.44
C ASP A 76 -1.04 18.94 -14.07
N ARG A 77 0.16 19.42 -13.75
CA ARG A 77 0.84 19.16 -12.47
C ARG A 77 0.79 17.69 -12.02
N LYS A 78 0.92 16.74 -12.97
CA LYS A 78 0.98 15.29 -12.69
C LYS A 78 2.17 14.91 -11.81
N ILE A 79 3.28 15.60 -12.02
CA ILE A 79 4.52 15.48 -11.24
C ILE A 79 4.86 16.90 -10.76
N PRO A 80 5.17 17.10 -9.46
CA PRO A 80 5.60 18.41 -8.96
C PRO A 80 6.91 18.84 -9.62
N SER A 81 7.00 20.12 -9.94
CA SER A 81 8.23 20.78 -10.38
C SER A 81 9.12 21.16 -9.21
N ASP A 82 8.50 21.53 -8.09
CA ASP A 82 9.17 21.83 -6.82
C ASP A 82 9.56 20.54 -6.06
N LEU A 83 10.42 20.68 -5.06
CA LEU A 83 10.68 19.62 -4.09
C LEU A 83 9.46 19.48 -3.16
N ILE A 84 9.02 18.25 -2.91
CA ILE A 84 8.05 17.98 -1.85
C ILE A 84 8.73 18.25 -0.50
N PRO A 85 8.12 19.06 0.39
CA PRO A 85 8.68 19.34 1.70
C PRO A 85 8.68 18.07 2.56
N SER A 86 9.78 17.86 3.28
CA SER A 86 10.01 16.65 4.07
C SER A 86 10.82 16.96 5.33
N VAL A 87 10.58 16.22 6.39
CA VAL A 87 11.30 16.29 7.67
C VAL A 87 11.97 14.95 7.94
N LYS A 88 13.26 14.93 8.28
CA LYS A 88 13.97 13.68 8.61
C LYS A 88 13.99 13.46 10.12
N THR A 89 12.92 12.86 10.65
CA THR A 89 12.86 12.36 12.04
C THR A 89 13.88 11.24 12.25
N ASN A 90 14.70 11.35 13.31
CA ASN A 90 15.69 10.32 13.64
C ASN A 90 15.02 9.12 14.35
N LEU A 91 14.65 8.10 13.58
CA LEU A 91 13.96 6.91 14.08
C LEU A 91 14.84 6.05 15.02
N LEU A 92 16.16 6.08 14.84
CA LEU A 92 17.10 5.36 15.72
C LEU A 92 17.16 5.96 17.13
N ALA A 93 16.81 7.25 17.28
CA ALA A 93 16.77 7.96 18.55
C ALA A 93 15.36 8.01 19.17
N LEU A 94 14.35 7.39 18.54
CA LEU A 94 12.99 7.37 19.07
C LEU A 94 12.92 6.47 20.31
N SER A 95 12.55 7.04 21.46
CA SER A 95 12.38 6.28 22.71
C SER A 95 11.32 5.19 22.51
N PRO A 96 11.57 3.93 22.92
CA PRO A 96 10.62 2.82 22.76
C PRO A 96 9.24 3.06 23.40
N GLU A 97 9.18 3.90 24.43
CA GLU A 97 7.96 4.24 25.16
C GLU A 97 7.05 5.22 24.41
N LYS A 98 7.54 5.82 23.32
CA LYS A 98 6.77 6.78 22.53
C LYS A 98 5.92 6.09 21.47
N ASP A 99 4.60 6.25 21.59
CA ASP A 99 3.65 5.82 20.55
C ASP A 99 3.63 6.86 19.41
N ALA A 100 4.15 6.48 18.25
CA ALA A 100 4.35 7.39 17.13
C ALA A 100 4.18 6.74 15.76
N LEU A 101 3.89 7.57 14.76
CA LEU A 101 3.87 7.21 13.36
C LEU A 101 4.74 8.17 12.56
N VAL A 102 5.50 7.64 11.61
CA VAL A 102 6.27 8.41 10.62
C VAL A 102 5.94 7.91 9.23
N TRP A 103 5.47 8.80 8.38
CA TRP A 103 5.07 8.49 7.00
C TRP A 103 6.20 8.75 6.02
N PHE A 104 6.43 7.83 5.09
CA PHE A 104 7.51 7.90 4.10
C PHE A 104 7.02 8.23 2.69
N GLY A 105 5.78 8.74 2.58
CA GLY A 105 5.09 8.95 1.32
C GLY A 105 4.39 7.69 0.81
N HIS A 106 3.42 7.85 -0.09
CA HIS A 106 2.60 6.75 -0.62
C HIS A 106 1.93 5.95 0.51
N SER A 107 2.03 4.63 0.50
CA SER A 107 1.53 3.73 1.56
C SER A 107 2.65 3.17 2.45
N SER A 108 3.83 3.79 2.47
CA SER A 108 4.93 3.37 3.34
C SER A 108 4.93 4.15 4.65
N TYR A 109 4.86 3.46 5.79
CA TYR A 109 4.90 4.11 7.11
C TYR A 109 5.49 3.20 8.19
N PHE A 110 6.14 3.85 9.16
CA PHE A 110 6.64 3.25 10.38
C PHE A 110 5.69 3.61 11.53
N ILE A 111 5.35 2.62 12.35
CA ILE A 111 4.53 2.78 13.55
C ILE A 111 5.31 2.20 14.73
N GLN A 112 5.45 2.97 15.80
CA GLN A 112 5.84 2.47 17.10
C GLN A 112 4.63 2.55 18.03
N LEU A 113 4.21 1.42 18.58
CA LEU A 113 3.03 1.32 19.44
C LEU A 113 3.27 0.26 20.51
N GLU A 114 3.06 0.62 21.78
CA GLU A 114 3.26 -0.29 22.93
C GLU A 114 4.65 -0.95 22.94
N GLY A 115 5.68 -0.16 22.58
CA GLY A 115 7.08 -0.62 22.52
C GLY A 115 7.43 -1.51 21.32
N LYS A 116 6.49 -1.77 20.41
CA LYS A 116 6.72 -2.55 19.19
C LYS A 116 6.83 -1.70 17.95
N ARG A 117 7.69 -2.12 17.03
CA ARG A 117 7.99 -1.42 15.79
C ARG A 117 7.42 -2.16 14.60
N PHE A 118 6.50 -1.50 13.92
CA PHE A 118 5.84 -1.96 12.72
C PHE A 118 6.35 -1.17 11.53
N LEU A 119 6.58 -1.86 10.42
CA LEU A 119 6.86 -1.24 9.14
C LEU A 119 5.86 -1.77 8.13
N ILE A 120 5.16 -0.87 7.44
CA ILE A 120 4.06 -1.24 6.55
C ILE A 120 4.43 -0.83 5.13
N ASP A 121 4.26 -1.77 4.19
CA ASP A 121 4.44 -1.60 2.74
C ASP A 121 5.64 -0.70 2.36
N PRO A 122 6.87 -1.01 2.85
CA PRO A 122 8.00 -0.09 2.72
C PRO A 122 8.58 -0.07 1.30
N VAL A 123 8.66 1.12 0.72
CA VAL A 123 9.31 1.39 -0.57
C VAL A 123 10.36 2.50 -0.41
N PHE A 124 11.64 2.11 -0.50
CA PHE A 124 12.79 3.01 -0.38
C PHE A 124 13.74 2.93 -1.59
N SER A 125 13.46 2.08 -2.57
CA SER A 125 14.20 2.05 -3.84
C SER A 125 13.99 3.29 -4.72
N GLY A 126 12.95 4.08 -4.44
CA GLY A 126 12.56 5.27 -5.19
C GLY A 126 11.93 4.98 -6.56
N ASN A 127 11.54 3.73 -6.82
CA ASN A 127 10.99 3.30 -8.11
C ASN A 127 10.01 2.13 -7.94
N VAL A 128 8.75 2.31 -8.33
CA VAL A 128 7.68 1.31 -8.14
C VAL A 128 7.26 0.60 -9.42
N SER A 129 8.23 0.29 -10.28
CA SER A 129 8.01 -0.42 -11.53
C SER A 129 9.12 -1.45 -11.78
N PRO A 130 8.82 -2.62 -12.35
CA PRO A 130 9.86 -3.54 -12.77
C PRO A 130 10.70 -3.00 -13.93
N VAL A 131 10.19 -2.00 -14.66
CA VAL A 131 10.88 -1.37 -15.79
C VAL A 131 11.74 -0.21 -15.30
N PRO A 132 13.08 -0.27 -15.46
CA PRO A 132 13.99 0.78 -15.01
C PRO A 132 13.61 2.15 -15.58
N GLY A 133 13.58 3.17 -14.70
CA GLY A 133 13.38 4.56 -15.11
C GLY A 133 11.91 5.01 -15.17
N THR A 134 10.96 4.14 -14.87
CA THR A 134 9.52 4.45 -14.88
C THR A 134 8.97 4.51 -13.45
N ALA A 135 7.91 5.30 -13.21
CA ALA A 135 7.28 5.42 -11.88
C ALA A 135 8.27 5.75 -10.74
N LYS A 136 9.12 6.75 -10.96
CA LYS A 136 10.07 7.25 -9.94
C LYS A 136 9.38 8.11 -8.89
N ALA A 137 9.95 8.13 -7.70
CA ALA A 137 9.48 9.01 -6.64
C ALA A 137 9.69 10.49 -7.01
N PHE A 138 8.84 11.36 -6.48
CA PHE A 138 8.97 12.80 -6.62
C PHE A 138 10.20 13.31 -5.85
N LYS A 139 10.78 14.41 -6.33
CA LYS A 139 11.92 15.04 -5.67
C LYS A 139 11.54 15.44 -4.24
N GLY A 140 12.40 15.14 -3.28
CA GLY A 140 12.19 15.44 -1.86
C GLY A 140 11.43 14.36 -1.07
N THR A 141 11.00 13.26 -1.70
CA THR A 141 10.19 12.23 -1.03
C THR A 141 10.99 11.01 -0.55
N ASP A 142 12.12 10.69 -1.18
CA ASP A 142 13.02 9.60 -0.77
C ASP A 142 14.14 10.10 0.15
N ILE A 143 13.77 10.51 1.36
CA ILE A 143 14.72 10.99 2.37
C ILE A 143 15.15 9.92 3.39
N TYR A 144 14.53 8.74 3.34
CA TYR A 144 14.85 7.59 4.21
C TYR A 144 15.44 6.42 3.43
N THR A 145 16.32 5.70 4.09
CA THR A 145 16.94 4.43 3.66
C THR A 145 16.71 3.36 4.74
N VAL A 146 17.03 2.10 4.46
CA VAL A 146 16.89 1.01 5.45
C VAL A 146 17.86 1.18 6.62
N GLU A 147 18.98 1.87 6.41
CA GLU A 147 19.96 2.22 7.44
C GLU A 147 19.36 3.15 8.50
N ASP A 148 18.43 4.02 8.10
CA ASP A 148 17.74 4.96 9.00
C ASP A 148 16.73 4.27 9.94
N LEU A 149 16.41 2.98 9.70
CA LEU A 149 15.42 2.24 10.48
C LEU A 149 16.04 1.48 11.66
N PRO A 150 15.38 1.48 12.84
CA PRO A 150 15.71 0.53 13.90
C PRO A 150 15.35 -0.92 13.50
N GLU A 151 15.60 -1.88 14.40
CA GLU A 151 15.02 -3.22 14.25
C GLU A 151 13.49 -3.14 14.16
N ILE A 152 12.92 -3.97 13.30
CA ILE A 152 11.49 -4.05 13.00
C ILE A 152 10.95 -5.35 13.58
N ASP A 153 9.99 -5.25 14.51
CA ASP A 153 9.34 -6.42 15.08
C ASP A 153 8.42 -7.09 14.04
N TYR A 154 7.62 -6.26 13.35
CA TYR A 154 6.61 -6.72 12.40
C TYR A 154 6.68 -5.93 11.10
N LEU A 155 7.08 -6.59 10.02
CA LEU A 155 6.90 -6.09 8.65
C LEU A 155 5.53 -6.54 8.14
N LEU A 156 4.66 -5.60 7.81
CA LEU A 156 3.32 -5.84 7.32
C LEU A 156 3.26 -5.56 5.81
N ILE A 157 2.77 -6.52 5.05
CA ILE A 157 2.56 -6.38 3.60
C ILE A 157 1.10 -6.63 3.24
N THR A 158 0.45 -5.61 2.69
CA THR A 158 -0.97 -5.67 2.30
C THR A 158 -1.21 -6.47 1.04
N HIS A 159 -0.34 -6.36 0.04
CA HIS A 159 -0.41 -7.08 -1.23
C HIS A 159 0.91 -7.00 -2.00
N ASP A 160 1.01 -7.69 -3.14
CA ASP A 160 2.27 -7.91 -3.84
C ASP A 160 2.59 -6.90 -4.96
N HIS A 161 1.91 -5.76 -5.06
CA HIS A 161 2.27 -4.75 -6.07
C HIS A 161 3.62 -4.08 -5.77
N TYR A 162 4.24 -3.51 -6.80
CA TYR A 162 5.60 -2.96 -6.71
C TYR A 162 5.69 -1.72 -5.80
N ASP A 163 4.60 -0.99 -5.62
CA ASP A 163 4.47 0.16 -4.74
C ASP A 163 4.12 -0.19 -3.30
N HIS A 164 3.97 -1.47 -2.98
CA HIS A 164 3.73 -2.00 -1.63
C HIS A 164 4.75 -3.06 -1.19
N LEU A 165 5.32 -3.77 -2.17
CA LEU A 165 6.33 -4.81 -1.96
C LEU A 165 7.53 -4.57 -2.88
N ASP A 166 8.43 -3.72 -2.39
CA ASP A 166 9.66 -3.34 -3.09
C ASP A 166 10.81 -4.31 -2.81
N TYR A 167 11.23 -5.06 -3.83
CA TYR A 167 12.24 -6.12 -3.68
C TYR A 167 13.55 -5.59 -3.09
N GLU A 168 14.04 -4.46 -3.59
CA GLU A 168 15.28 -3.85 -3.17
C GLU A 168 15.25 -3.42 -1.69
N THR A 169 14.16 -2.81 -1.22
CA THR A 169 13.96 -2.51 0.21
C THR A 169 13.82 -3.78 1.05
N ILE A 170 13.02 -4.75 0.62
CA ILE A 170 12.80 -5.99 1.38
C ILE A 170 14.11 -6.77 1.60
N MET A 171 14.96 -6.85 0.57
CA MET A 171 16.24 -7.54 0.69
C MET A 171 17.18 -6.87 1.70
N GLN A 172 17.17 -5.54 1.78
CA GLN A 172 17.95 -4.80 2.78
C GLN A 172 17.38 -4.94 4.20
N LEU A 173 16.06 -5.06 4.32
CA LEU A 173 15.36 -5.26 5.60
C LEU A 173 15.52 -6.67 6.18
N LYS A 174 15.94 -7.64 5.38
CA LYS A 174 15.95 -9.07 5.74
C LYS A 174 16.58 -9.39 7.10
N LEU A 175 17.66 -8.70 7.46
CA LEU A 175 18.35 -8.90 8.75
C LEU A 175 17.86 -7.99 9.88
N LYS A 176 17.02 -6.99 9.56
CA LYS A 176 16.42 -6.05 10.53
C LYS A 176 14.98 -6.43 10.92
N THR A 177 14.35 -7.34 10.18
CA THR A 177 12.96 -7.75 10.39
C THR A 177 12.88 -9.06 11.16
N ARG A 178 12.12 -9.07 12.27
CA ARG A 178 11.89 -10.28 13.08
C ARG A 178 10.79 -11.16 12.48
N LYS A 179 9.62 -10.60 12.21
CA LYS A 179 8.48 -11.30 11.60
C LYS A 179 7.95 -10.54 10.39
N VAL A 180 7.63 -11.29 9.34
CA VAL A 180 6.85 -10.80 8.19
C VAL A 180 5.42 -11.28 8.38
N ILE A 181 4.46 -10.38 8.28
CA ILE A 181 3.04 -10.67 8.28
C ILE A 181 2.48 -10.18 6.95
N CYS A 182 1.85 -11.05 6.18
CA CYS A 182 1.37 -10.71 4.85
C CYS A 182 0.11 -11.47 4.45
N SER A 183 -0.55 -10.99 3.41
CA SER A 183 -1.72 -11.66 2.84
C SER A 183 -1.36 -13.03 2.25
N LEU A 184 -2.32 -13.96 2.33
CA LEU A 184 -2.14 -15.35 1.91
C LEU A 184 -1.54 -15.47 0.50
N GLY A 185 -0.41 -16.17 0.40
CA GLY A 185 0.30 -16.39 -0.86
C GLY A 185 1.45 -15.42 -1.11
N VAL A 186 1.45 -14.23 -0.51
CA VAL A 186 2.53 -13.23 -0.66
C VAL A 186 3.85 -13.77 -0.10
N GLY A 187 3.82 -14.61 0.93
CA GLY A 187 5.01 -15.24 1.52
C GLY A 187 5.76 -16.16 0.55
N SER A 188 5.16 -16.55 -0.59
CA SER A 188 5.91 -17.20 -1.69
C SER A 188 7.06 -16.36 -2.21
N HIS A 189 6.91 -15.04 -2.20
CA HIS A 189 7.97 -14.11 -2.59
C HIS A 189 9.05 -14.05 -1.52
N PHE A 190 8.66 -13.92 -0.25
CA PHE A 190 9.59 -13.89 0.88
C PHE A 190 10.41 -15.17 1.01
N GLU A 191 9.78 -16.35 0.89
CA GLU A 191 10.51 -17.63 0.89
C GLU A 191 11.49 -17.70 -0.29
N PHE A 192 11.07 -17.30 -1.49
CA PHE A 192 11.95 -17.26 -2.65
C PHE A 192 13.13 -16.29 -2.48
N TRP A 193 12.92 -15.17 -1.80
CA TRP A 193 13.95 -14.20 -1.41
C TRP A 193 14.78 -14.66 -0.19
N GLY A 194 14.50 -15.86 0.31
CA GLY A 194 15.26 -16.57 1.33
C GLY A 194 14.97 -16.15 2.76
N PHE A 195 13.80 -15.60 3.04
CA PHE A 195 13.32 -15.44 4.42
C PHE A 195 13.00 -16.83 4.99
N ALA A 196 13.29 -17.03 6.28
CA ALA A 196 13.00 -18.28 6.95
C ALA A 196 11.48 -18.43 7.12
N ASN A 197 10.92 -19.58 6.75
CA ASN A 197 9.47 -19.80 6.73
C ASN A 197 8.83 -19.61 8.12
N GLU A 198 9.54 -19.96 9.19
CA GLU A 198 9.10 -19.75 10.58
C GLU A 198 8.95 -18.26 10.98
N ASN A 199 9.52 -17.35 10.19
CA ASN A 199 9.41 -15.91 10.37
C ASN A 199 8.34 -15.26 9.48
N ILE A 200 7.66 -16.05 8.64
CA ILE A 200 6.61 -15.60 7.75
C ILE A 200 5.26 -16.07 8.30
N ILE A 201 4.35 -15.12 8.53
CA ILE A 201 2.97 -15.35 8.91
C ILE A 201 2.10 -14.90 7.73
N GLU A 202 1.46 -15.86 7.07
CA GLU A 202 0.53 -15.61 5.97
C GLU A 202 -0.90 -15.91 6.41
N LYS A 203 -1.82 -14.98 6.17
CA LYS A 203 -3.20 -15.07 6.63
C LYS A 203 -4.20 -14.70 5.54
N ASP A 204 -5.33 -15.40 5.52
CA ASP A 204 -6.53 -15.05 4.75
C ASP A 204 -7.32 -13.94 5.48
N TRP A 205 -8.40 -13.43 4.91
CA TRP A 205 -9.25 -12.45 5.56
C TRP A 205 -9.93 -12.99 6.82
N PHE A 206 -10.18 -12.07 7.77
CA PHE A 206 -10.83 -12.30 9.05
C PHE A 206 -10.08 -13.28 9.97
N GLU A 207 -8.77 -13.39 9.80
CA GLU A 207 -7.93 -14.17 10.70
C GLU A 207 -7.26 -13.28 11.76
N LYS A 208 -7.13 -13.83 12.97
CA LYS A 208 -6.48 -13.19 14.12
C LYS A 208 -5.03 -13.63 14.22
N ILE A 209 -4.13 -12.71 14.56
CA ILE A 209 -2.74 -12.95 14.89
C ILE A 209 -2.46 -12.29 16.25
N GLU A 210 -2.10 -13.09 17.23
CA GLU A 210 -1.59 -12.59 18.51
C GLU A 210 -0.12 -12.20 18.34
N LEU A 211 0.22 -10.93 18.53
CA LEU A 211 1.57 -10.41 18.33
C LEU A 211 2.35 -10.38 19.63
N ASP A 212 1.80 -9.72 20.64
CA ASP A 212 2.36 -9.61 21.99
C ASP A 212 1.22 -9.45 23.01
N GLN A 213 1.52 -9.35 24.30
CA GLN A 213 0.55 -9.38 25.39
C GLN A 213 -0.61 -8.40 25.23
N ASN A 214 -0.38 -7.24 24.61
CA ASN A 214 -1.36 -6.18 24.42
C ASN A 214 -1.59 -5.83 22.94
N LEU A 215 -1.09 -6.64 22.00
CA LEU A 215 -1.14 -6.34 20.57
C LEU A 215 -1.71 -7.53 19.80
N THR A 216 -2.83 -7.26 19.14
CA THR A 216 -3.47 -8.20 18.24
C THR A 216 -3.61 -7.56 16.86
N LEU A 217 -3.32 -8.33 15.83
CA LEU A 217 -3.58 -7.95 14.44
C LEU A 217 -4.68 -8.82 13.86
N TYR A 218 -5.59 -8.22 13.12
CA TYR A 218 -6.56 -8.94 12.30
C TYR A 218 -6.32 -8.61 10.84
N THR A 219 -6.35 -9.61 9.98
CA THR A 219 -6.46 -9.39 8.54
C THR A 219 -7.91 -9.12 8.19
N THR A 220 -8.17 -8.11 7.38
CA THR A 220 -9.52 -7.73 6.94
C THR A 220 -9.56 -7.59 5.41
N PRO A 221 -10.75 -7.71 4.79
CA PRO A 221 -10.86 -7.54 3.35
C PRO A 221 -10.45 -6.14 2.88
N SER A 222 -9.94 -6.09 1.66
CA SER A 222 -9.90 -4.88 0.83
C SER A 222 -10.45 -5.26 -0.55
N ARG A 223 -10.91 -4.28 -1.32
CA ARG A 223 -11.37 -4.50 -2.70
C ARG A 223 -10.27 -4.13 -3.69
N HIS A 224 -9.45 -5.09 -4.08
CA HIS A 224 -8.28 -4.85 -4.92
C HIS A 224 -7.92 -6.07 -5.77
N PHE A 225 -6.68 -6.16 -6.26
CA PHE A 225 -6.13 -7.33 -6.94
C PHE A 225 -4.63 -7.49 -6.60
N SER A 226 -3.98 -8.53 -7.12
CA SER A 226 -2.54 -8.76 -6.98
C SER A 226 -1.88 -9.13 -8.31
N GLY A 227 -0.57 -9.01 -8.39
CA GLY A 227 0.25 -9.56 -9.46
C GLY A 227 1.52 -8.77 -9.74
N ARG A 228 2.61 -9.52 -9.94
CA ARG A 228 3.93 -8.95 -10.29
C ARG A 228 4.37 -9.23 -11.72
N SER A 229 3.70 -10.15 -12.42
CA SER A 229 4.03 -10.57 -13.78
C SER A 229 2.76 -10.77 -14.61
N PHE A 230 2.71 -11.76 -15.52
CA PHE A 230 1.53 -12.02 -16.34
C PHE A 230 0.38 -12.68 -15.57
N LYS A 231 0.69 -13.46 -14.53
CA LYS A 231 -0.35 -14.06 -13.68
C LYS A 231 -0.74 -13.05 -12.60
N ARG A 232 -2.03 -12.77 -12.51
CA ARG A 232 -2.65 -11.88 -11.52
C ARG A 232 -3.56 -12.66 -10.59
N CYS A 233 -3.88 -12.08 -9.44
CA CYS A 233 -4.76 -12.65 -8.43
C CYS A 233 -4.32 -14.04 -7.97
N ASN A 234 -3.02 -14.34 -7.96
CA ASN A 234 -2.47 -15.62 -7.47
C ASN A 234 -1.98 -15.54 -6.02
N THR A 235 -1.99 -14.34 -5.43
CA THR A 235 -1.81 -14.03 -4.01
C THR A 235 -2.99 -13.18 -3.54
N LEU A 236 -3.30 -13.19 -2.26
CA LEU A 236 -4.37 -12.37 -1.68
C LEU A 236 -3.88 -10.93 -1.43
N TRP A 237 -4.83 -10.00 -1.25
CA TRP A 237 -4.63 -8.63 -0.79
C TRP A 237 -5.44 -8.42 0.48
N SER A 238 -4.99 -7.59 1.43
CA SER A 238 -5.73 -7.37 2.69
C SER A 238 -5.51 -5.97 3.25
N SER A 239 -6.45 -5.53 4.07
CA SER A 239 -6.23 -4.49 5.07
C SER A 239 -5.92 -5.15 6.42
N PHE A 240 -5.52 -4.34 7.40
CA PHE A 240 -5.29 -4.82 8.75
C PHE A 240 -6.01 -3.96 9.80
N VAL A 241 -6.45 -4.61 10.88
CA VAL A 241 -6.84 -3.96 12.12
C VAL A 241 -5.76 -4.24 13.16
N LEU A 242 -5.07 -3.20 13.61
CA LEU A 242 -4.12 -3.28 14.71
C LEU A 242 -4.81 -2.82 15.99
N GLU A 243 -5.02 -3.75 16.90
CA GLU A 243 -5.66 -3.52 18.19
C GLU A 243 -4.61 -3.58 19.30
N ALA A 244 -4.45 -2.45 19.99
CA ALA A 244 -3.73 -2.33 21.26
C ALA A 244 -4.74 -2.23 22.42
N ARG A 245 -4.24 -2.18 23.66
CA ARG A 245 -5.07 -2.20 24.89
C ARG A 245 -6.17 -1.13 24.91
N ASP A 246 -5.86 0.10 24.50
CA ASP A 246 -6.76 1.26 24.52
C ASP A 246 -6.69 2.07 23.23
N PHE A 247 -6.15 1.47 22.16
CA PHE A 247 -5.90 2.15 20.89
C PHE A 247 -6.11 1.21 19.72
N LYS A 248 -6.82 1.64 18.69
CA LYS A 248 -7.09 0.82 17.51
C LYS A 248 -6.82 1.58 16.22
N MET A 249 -6.09 0.93 15.32
CA MET A 249 -5.78 1.46 14.00
C MET A 249 -6.36 0.58 12.90
N TYR A 250 -6.88 1.21 11.85
CA TYR A 250 -7.17 0.55 10.58
C TYR A 250 -6.05 0.89 9.58
N LEU A 251 -5.47 -0.12 8.94
CA LEU A 251 -4.40 -0.02 7.95
C LEU A 251 -4.94 -0.52 6.60
N GLY A 252 -5.39 0.39 5.73
CA GLY A 252 -6.25 0.02 4.60
C GLY A 252 -5.58 -0.73 3.43
N GLY A 253 -4.29 -0.51 3.20
CA GLY A 253 -3.69 -0.86 1.91
C GLY A 253 -4.41 -0.15 0.77
N ASP A 254 -4.50 -0.81 -0.38
CA ASP A 254 -5.23 -0.28 -1.54
C ASP A 254 -6.62 -0.89 -1.60
N SER A 255 -7.64 -0.06 -1.84
CA SER A 255 -9.00 -0.55 -1.94
C SER A 255 -9.88 0.38 -2.76
N GLY A 256 -10.75 -0.20 -3.58
CA GLY A 256 -11.97 0.49 -3.99
C GLY A 256 -13.03 0.43 -2.90
N TYR A 257 -14.04 1.28 -2.98
CA TYR A 257 -15.12 1.25 -2.01
C TYR A 257 -16.04 0.03 -2.18
N ASP A 258 -16.44 -0.54 -1.05
CA ASP A 258 -17.45 -1.60 -0.97
C ASP A 258 -18.03 -1.72 0.46
N THR A 259 -18.90 -2.70 0.69
CA THR A 259 -19.52 -2.99 2.00
C THR A 259 -18.52 -3.31 3.10
N HIS A 260 -17.32 -3.82 2.76
CA HIS A 260 -16.30 -4.21 3.72
C HIS A 260 -15.92 -3.09 4.71
N PHE A 261 -15.86 -1.82 4.29
CA PHE A 261 -15.56 -0.71 5.22
C PHE A 261 -16.59 -0.62 6.35
N LYS A 262 -17.88 -0.76 6.02
CA LYS A 262 -18.96 -0.72 7.01
C LYS A 262 -18.98 -1.95 7.89
N GLU A 263 -18.72 -3.11 7.31
CA GLU A 263 -18.62 -4.38 8.05
C GLU A 263 -17.47 -4.30 9.07
N ILE A 264 -16.29 -3.85 8.63
CA ILE A 264 -15.10 -3.66 9.48
C ILE A 264 -15.38 -2.62 10.57
N GLY A 265 -15.97 -1.47 10.23
CA GLY A 265 -16.32 -0.44 11.21
C GLY A 265 -17.39 -0.88 12.22
N THR A 266 -18.27 -1.80 11.84
CA THR A 266 -19.27 -2.39 12.75
C THR A 266 -18.64 -3.44 13.67
N GLN A 267 -17.73 -4.26 13.15
CA GLN A 267 -17.11 -5.36 13.89
C GLN A 267 -16.00 -4.87 14.83
N PHE A 268 -15.17 -3.93 14.37
CA PHE A 268 -13.96 -3.51 15.06
C PHE A 268 -14.01 -2.06 15.53
N GLY A 269 -14.85 -1.21 14.95
CA GLY A 269 -14.89 0.21 15.29
C GLY A 269 -15.37 0.50 16.72
N PRO A 270 -15.17 1.74 17.20
CA PRO A 270 -14.52 2.86 16.51
C PRO A 270 -12.99 2.71 16.43
N PHE A 271 -12.38 3.31 15.41
CA PHE A 271 -10.92 3.39 15.25
C PHE A 271 -10.39 4.75 15.71
N ASP A 272 -9.26 4.77 16.42
CA ASP A 272 -8.61 6.01 16.83
C ASP A 272 -7.92 6.71 15.64
N ILE A 273 -7.35 5.91 14.73
CA ILE A 273 -6.80 6.37 13.46
C ILE A 273 -7.13 5.35 12.36
N ALA A 274 -7.68 5.81 11.24
CA ALA A 274 -7.80 5.00 10.02
C ALA A 274 -6.87 5.54 8.93
N LEU A 275 -6.01 4.67 8.39
CA LEU A 275 -5.17 4.96 7.23
C LEU A 275 -5.89 4.46 5.99
N ILE A 276 -6.23 5.37 5.07
CA ILE A 276 -7.09 5.08 3.90
C ILE A 276 -6.40 5.63 2.65
N ASP A 277 -6.32 4.82 1.59
CA ASP A 277 -5.82 5.25 0.29
C ASP A 277 -6.70 6.38 -0.27
N ASN A 278 -6.07 7.47 -0.68
CA ASN A 278 -6.77 8.63 -1.26
C ASN A 278 -6.26 9.00 -2.65
N GLY A 279 -5.26 8.28 -3.16
CA GLY A 279 -4.56 8.57 -4.40
C GLY A 279 -4.74 7.48 -5.43
N GLN A 280 -4.08 7.70 -6.58
CA GLN A 280 -4.00 6.76 -7.70
C GLN A 280 -5.35 6.29 -8.26
N TYR A 281 -6.41 7.04 -8.00
CA TYR A 281 -7.75 6.72 -8.47
C TYR A 281 -7.98 7.17 -9.90
N ASN A 282 -8.97 6.53 -10.54
CA ASN A 282 -9.56 6.99 -11.79
C ASN A 282 -10.94 6.36 -11.96
N PRO A 283 -11.89 7.06 -12.60
CA PRO A 283 -13.19 6.46 -12.94
C PRO A 283 -13.09 5.12 -13.68
N ALA A 284 -12.03 4.89 -14.46
CA ALA A 284 -11.78 3.65 -15.17
C ALA A 284 -11.50 2.44 -14.27
N TRP A 285 -11.04 2.63 -13.03
CA TRP A 285 -10.72 1.56 -12.09
C TRP A 285 -11.20 1.85 -10.66
N LYS A 286 -12.30 2.60 -10.52
CA LYS A 286 -12.91 2.97 -9.24
C LYS A 286 -13.23 1.81 -8.29
N TYR A 287 -13.29 0.58 -8.81
CA TYR A 287 -13.56 -0.60 -7.99
C TYR A 287 -12.34 -1.11 -7.23
N ILE A 288 -11.13 -0.62 -7.56
CA ILE A 288 -9.89 -1.06 -6.92
C ILE A 288 -9.11 0.08 -6.26
N HIS A 289 -9.51 1.34 -6.45
CA HIS A 289 -9.02 2.50 -5.71
C HIS A 289 -10.17 3.43 -5.38
N ASN A 290 -10.18 3.97 -4.16
CA ASN A 290 -11.21 4.88 -3.69
C ASN A 290 -11.20 6.19 -4.52
N LEU A 291 -12.35 6.57 -5.08
CA LEU A 291 -12.53 7.95 -5.54
C LEU A 291 -12.57 8.90 -4.34
N PRO A 292 -12.34 10.21 -4.52
CA PRO A 292 -12.33 11.14 -3.39
C PRO A 292 -13.59 11.12 -2.50
N GLU A 293 -14.77 10.96 -3.10
CA GLU A 293 -16.04 10.85 -2.37
C GLU A 293 -16.15 9.52 -1.61
N ASP A 294 -15.58 8.46 -2.17
CA ASP A 294 -15.51 7.13 -1.55
C ASP A 294 -14.65 7.16 -0.29
N VAL A 295 -13.57 7.96 -0.27
CA VAL A 295 -12.73 8.14 0.92
C VAL A 295 -13.56 8.69 2.07
N ILE A 296 -14.35 9.76 1.85
CA ILE A 296 -15.21 10.34 2.90
C ILE A 296 -16.21 9.31 3.44
N LYS A 297 -16.77 8.50 2.54
CA LYS A 297 -17.71 7.44 2.92
C LYS A 297 -17.01 6.33 3.73
N ALA A 298 -15.83 5.90 3.31
CA ALA A 298 -15.03 4.90 4.02
C ALA A 298 -14.64 5.38 5.43
N MET A 299 -14.24 6.65 5.58
CA MET A 299 -13.93 7.27 6.87
C MET A 299 -15.10 7.17 7.85
N GLN A 300 -16.31 7.46 7.39
CA GLN A 300 -17.53 7.39 8.19
C GLN A 300 -17.93 5.94 8.49
N ASP A 301 -17.86 5.05 7.50
CA ASP A 301 -18.25 3.65 7.66
C ASP A 301 -17.33 2.85 8.56
N LEU A 302 -16.05 3.22 8.63
CA LEU A 302 -15.09 2.70 9.60
C LEU A 302 -15.34 3.22 11.02
N ASN A 303 -16.19 4.24 11.22
CA ASN A 303 -16.32 4.95 12.51
C ASN A 303 -14.96 5.48 13.01
N ALA A 304 -14.18 6.09 12.12
CA ALA A 304 -12.86 6.62 12.45
C ALA A 304 -12.96 7.95 13.23
N LYS A 305 -12.22 8.08 14.33
CA LYS A 305 -12.09 9.33 15.08
C LYS A 305 -11.18 10.34 14.38
N ARG A 306 -10.12 9.85 13.73
CA ARG A 306 -9.18 10.63 12.91
C ARG A 306 -8.75 9.79 11.72
N VAL A 307 -8.43 10.46 10.61
CA VAL A 307 -8.07 9.78 9.36
C VAL A 307 -6.74 10.28 8.85
N PHE A 308 -5.89 9.35 8.45
CA PHE A 308 -4.62 9.62 7.79
C PHE A 308 -4.76 9.20 6.31
N PRO A 309 -4.93 10.16 5.38
CA PRO A 309 -4.94 9.83 3.95
C PRO A 309 -3.54 9.39 3.47
N VAL A 310 -3.46 8.27 2.75
CA VAL A 310 -2.22 7.68 2.22
C VAL A 310 -2.32 7.40 0.71
N HIS A 311 -1.29 6.80 0.10
CA HIS A 311 -1.23 6.42 -1.34
C HIS A 311 -1.06 7.60 -2.33
N SER A 312 -0.82 8.81 -1.81
CA SER A 312 -0.51 10.00 -2.60
C SER A 312 0.89 10.55 -2.30
N SER A 313 1.25 11.64 -2.98
CA SER A 313 2.41 12.50 -2.65
C SER A 313 3.82 11.93 -2.88
N LYS A 314 3.98 10.71 -3.41
CA LYS A 314 5.29 10.12 -3.70
C LYS A 314 5.48 9.67 -5.14
N PHE A 315 4.50 8.97 -5.72
CA PHE A 315 4.57 8.44 -7.08
C PHE A 315 3.39 8.94 -7.93
N SER A 316 3.59 8.95 -9.25
CA SER A 316 2.53 9.23 -10.23
C SER A 316 2.15 7.94 -10.96
N LEU A 317 1.10 7.27 -10.46
CA LEU A 317 0.58 6.00 -10.98
C LEU A 317 -0.80 6.15 -11.61
N ALA A 318 -1.42 7.33 -11.51
CA ALA A 318 -2.69 7.66 -12.13
C ALA A 318 -2.68 9.04 -12.83
N PRO A 319 -3.65 9.33 -13.70
CA PRO A 319 -3.72 10.57 -14.46
C PRO A 319 -4.48 11.68 -13.71
N HIS A 320 -4.04 12.00 -12.48
CA HIS A 320 -4.49 13.17 -11.70
C HIS A 320 -3.30 14.04 -11.29
N SER A 321 -3.55 15.27 -10.83
CA SER A 321 -2.47 16.14 -10.32
C SER A 321 -1.88 15.55 -9.03
N TRP A 322 -0.59 15.77 -8.75
CA TRP A 322 0.07 15.16 -7.59
C TRP A 322 -0.56 15.57 -6.24
N ASP A 323 -1.09 16.80 -6.16
CA ASP A 323 -1.70 17.38 -4.94
C ASP A 323 -3.22 17.26 -4.89
N GLU A 324 -3.85 16.75 -5.96
CA GLU A 324 -5.30 16.59 -6.05
C GLU A 324 -5.87 15.70 -4.94
N PRO A 325 -5.26 14.54 -4.60
CA PRO A 325 -5.73 13.69 -3.51
C PRO A 325 -5.90 14.40 -2.16
N LEU A 326 -4.87 15.14 -1.74
CA LEU A 326 -4.87 15.85 -0.46
C LEU A 326 -5.84 17.05 -0.46
N LYS A 327 -5.94 17.76 -1.59
CA LYS A 327 -6.95 18.82 -1.77
C LYS A 327 -8.36 18.24 -1.67
N LYS A 328 -8.66 17.17 -2.41
CA LYS A 328 -10.01 16.63 -2.51
C LYS A 328 -10.51 16.02 -1.22
N VAL A 329 -9.69 15.23 -0.52
CA VAL A 329 -10.09 14.69 0.79
C VAL A 329 -10.34 15.81 1.79
N THR A 330 -9.53 16.88 1.77
CA THR A 330 -9.72 18.05 2.64
C THR A 330 -11.01 18.80 2.30
N GLU A 331 -11.20 19.17 1.03
CA GLU A 331 -12.38 19.90 0.53
C GLU A 331 -13.69 19.15 0.83
N LEU A 332 -13.72 17.85 0.51
CA LEU A 332 -14.93 17.04 0.68
C LEU A 332 -15.22 16.74 2.16
N ASN A 333 -14.18 16.57 2.98
CA ASN A 333 -14.35 16.39 4.42
C ASN A 333 -14.93 17.65 5.08
N ASP A 334 -14.44 18.83 4.73
CA ASP A 334 -14.97 20.12 5.24
C ASP A 334 -16.46 20.30 4.85
N LEU A 335 -16.87 19.77 3.70
CA LEU A 335 -18.26 19.81 3.22
C LEU A 335 -19.15 18.68 3.76
N SER A 336 -18.61 17.68 4.46
CA SER A 336 -19.30 16.42 4.77
C SER A 336 -20.38 16.49 5.85
N GLY A 337 -20.69 17.67 6.39
CA GLY A 337 -21.66 17.88 7.46
C GLY A 337 -21.22 17.36 8.84
N ASN A 338 -20.37 16.34 8.89
CA ASN A 338 -19.68 15.85 10.08
C ASN A 338 -18.19 15.58 9.77
N PRO A 339 -17.36 16.63 9.64
CA PRO A 339 -15.96 16.49 9.29
C PRO A 339 -15.19 15.65 10.32
N ILE A 340 -14.40 14.70 9.85
CA ILE A 340 -13.50 13.89 10.67
C ILE A 340 -12.11 14.53 10.62
N PRO A 341 -11.42 14.75 11.76
CA PRO A 341 -10.08 15.32 11.76
C PRO A 341 -9.09 14.55 10.88
N LEU A 342 -8.39 15.26 9.99
CA LEU A 342 -7.39 14.69 9.10
C LEU A 342 -5.98 14.84 9.72
N ILE A 343 -5.19 13.77 9.60
CA ILE A 343 -3.77 13.71 9.99
C ILE A 343 -2.95 13.81 8.71
N THR A 344 -2.41 14.99 8.40
CA THR A 344 -1.72 15.26 7.14
C THR A 344 -0.28 15.76 7.34
N PRO A 345 0.59 14.97 8.00
CA PRO A 345 1.98 15.34 8.20
C PRO A 345 2.71 15.48 6.86
N MET A 346 3.79 16.25 6.86
CA MET A 346 4.80 16.15 5.81
C MET A 346 5.44 14.75 5.84
N ILE A 347 6.08 14.36 4.73
CA ILE A 347 6.88 13.14 4.72
C ILE A 347 7.95 13.23 5.81
N GLY A 348 7.95 12.24 6.68
CA GLY A 348 8.87 12.08 7.80
C GLY A 348 8.60 12.96 9.03
N GLU A 349 7.56 13.79 9.02
CA GLU A 349 7.10 14.51 10.21
C GLU A 349 6.47 13.52 11.23
N LEU A 350 6.84 13.66 12.50
CA LEU A 350 6.42 12.77 13.57
C LEU A 350 4.96 13.01 13.94
N VAL A 351 4.15 11.96 13.87
CA VAL A 351 2.78 11.94 14.41
C VAL A 351 2.79 11.26 15.77
N GLU A 352 2.32 11.94 16.80
CA GLU A 352 2.12 11.36 18.13
C GLU A 352 0.75 10.66 18.16
N LEU A 353 0.75 9.33 18.17
CA LEU A 353 -0.46 8.52 17.94
C LEU A 353 -1.59 8.88 18.90
N LYS A 354 -1.28 9.10 20.19
CA LYS A 354 -2.26 9.39 21.24
C LYS A 354 -2.48 10.90 21.47
N ASN A 355 -1.90 11.78 20.64
CA ASN A 355 -2.10 13.24 20.73
C ASN A 355 -3.15 13.71 19.71
N GLU A 356 -4.41 13.77 20.13
CA GLU A 356 -5.52 14.24 19.26
C GLU A 356 -5.46 15.74 18.94
N LYS A 357 -4.64 16.51 19.66
CA LYS A 357 -4.52 17.97 19.50
C LYS A 357 -3.37 18.39 18.59
N GLN A 358 -2.58 17.44 18.10
CA GLN A 358 -1.51 17.76 17.16
C GLN A 358 -2.11 18.31 15.86
N LEU A 359 -1.64 19.49 15.46
CA LEU A 359 -2.09 20.16 14.25
C LEU A 359 -1.10 19.91 13.11
N PHE A 360 -1.64 19.69 11.92
CA PHE A 360 -0.85 19.48 10.70
C PHE A 360 -1.14 20.60 9.70
N GLN A 361 -0.08 21.07 9.04
CA GLN A 361 -0.23 22.05 7.97
C GLN A 361 -0.70 21.39 6.69
N GLN A 362 -1.44 22.14 5.87
CA GLN A 362 -1.72 21.75 4.49
C GLN A 362 -0.49 22.06 3.62
N TRP A 363 0.60 21.33 3.87
CA TRP A 363 1.94 21.59 3.33
C TRP A 363 2.01 21.54 1.80
N TRP A 364 1.02 20.93 1.13
CA TRP A 364 0.92 20.89 -0.33
C TRP A 364 0.48 22.23 -0.94
N LYS A 365 -0.06 23.16 -0.15
CA LYS A 365 -0.48 24.48 -0.64
C LYS A 365 0.74 25.31 -1.05
N GLY A 366 0.77 25.73 -2.32
CA GLY A 366 1.80 26.62 -2.87
C GLY A 366 3.00 25.91 -3.50
N ILE A 367 3.12 24.59 -3.35
CA ILE A 367 4.10 23.76 -4.06
C ILE A 367 3.65 23.61 -5.52
N LYS A 368 4.53 23.83 -6.50
CA LYS A 368 4.17 23.81 -7.93
C LYS A 368 4.28 22.43 -8.54
#